data_AF-A0A9E8NBM6-F1
#
_entry.id   AF-A0A9E8NBM6-F1
#
_cell.length_a   1.000
_cell.length_b   1.000
_cell.length_c   1.000
_cell.angle_alpha   90.00
_cell.angle_beta   90.00
_cell.angle_gamma   90.00
#
_symmetry.space_group_name_H-M   'P 1'
#
loop_
_entity.id
_entity.type
_entity.pdbx_description
1 polymer ?
#
loop_
_entity_poly.entity_id
_entity_poly.type
_entity_poly.pdbx_seq_one_letter_code
_entity_poly.pdbx_strand_id
1 'polypeptide(L)' 'MKTLQITILTETDSEKVMHVLQELQDQKLIEIHEVKTATAPPSYEQIEEIIDESEIGPYYSAEEARAILKL' A
#
# COMPACT_ATOMS: atom_id res chain seq x y z
N MET A 1 -1.79 15.07 -24.03
CA MET A 1 -2.06 14.86 -22.59
C MET A 1 -0.73 14.85 -21.85
N LYS A 2 -0.68 15.46 -20.66
CA LYS A 2 0.48 15.38 -19.76
C LYS A 2 0.03 14.62 -18.52
N THR A 3 0.75 13.56 -18.16
CA THR A 3 0.45 12.76 -16.96
C THR A 3 1.37 13.23 -15.84
N LEU A 4 0.77 13.64 -14.71
CA LEU A 4 1.48 14.14 -13.53
C LEU A 4 1.19 13.18 -12.36
N GLN A 5 2.23 12.82 -11.62
CA GLN A 5 2.10 12.05 -10.39
C GLN A 5 2.05 13.02 -9.20
N ILE A 6 1.01 12.92 -8.38
CA ILE A 6 0.81 13.75 -7.19
C ILE A 6 1.03 12.87 -5.96
N THR A 7 1.94 13.28 -5.08
CA THR A 7 2.16 12.62 -3.79
C THR A 7 1.53 13.48 -2.69
N ILE A 8 0.55 12.91 -1.98
CA ILE A 8 -0.06 13.56 -0.82
C ILE A 8 0.81 13.26 0.39
N LEU A 9 1.45 14.28 0.95
CA LEU A 9 2.27 14.15 2.16
C LEU A 9 1.33 14.00 3.36
N THR A 10 1.44 12.86 4.06
CA THR A 10 0.55 12.39 5.14
C THR A 10 0.44 13.31 6.35
N GLU A 11 1.32 14.32 6.47
CA GLU A 11 1.28 15.30 7.57
C GLU A 11 0.20 16.38 7.39
N THR A 12 -0.39 16.49 6.19
CA THR A 12 -1.43 17.48 5.90
C THR A 12 -2.76 16.78 5.71
N ASP A 13 -3.75 17.23 6.48
CA ASP A 13 -5.21 17.05 6.34
C ASP A 13 -5.64 16.41 5.00
N SER A 14 -5.47 15.10 4.88
CA SER A 14 -5.53 14.37 3.61
C SER A 14 -6.92 14.44 2.99
N GLU A 15 -7.93 14.56 3.85
CA GLU A 15 -9.34 14.77 3.48
C GLU A 15 -9.53 16.09 2.73
N LYS A 16 -8.89 17.18 3.16
CA LYS A 16 -8.98 18.48 2.47
C LYS A 16 -8.34 18.42 1.10
N VAL A 17 -7.17 17.80 0.99
CA VAL A 17 -6.48 17.63 -0.30
C VAL A 17 -7.33 16.79 -1.25
N MET A 18 -7.94 15.71 -0.74
CA MET A 18 -8.82 14.87 -1.54
C MET A 18 -10.07 15.63 -2.01
N HIS A 19 -10.68 16.45 -1.15
CA HIS A 19 -11.85 17.26 -1.51
C HIS A 19 -11.53 18.24 -2.66
N VAL A 20 -10.37 18.91 -2.61
CA VAL A 20 -9.93 19.80 -3.69
C VAL A 20 -9.68 19.04 -4.99
N LEU A 21 -9.07 17.86 -4.93
CA LEU A 21 -8.85 17.03 -6.12
C LEU A 21 -10.17 16.56 -6.73
N GLN A 22 -11.16 16.20 -5.91
CA GLN A 22 -12.51 15.82 -6.37
C GLN A 22 -13.22 16.99 -7.06
N GLU A 23 -13.15 18.19 -6.51
CA GLU A 23 -13.73 19.38 -7.17
C GLU A 23 -13.13 19.64 -8.56
N LEU A 24 -11.80 19.46 -8.70
CA LEU A 24 -11.13 19.60 -9.99
C LEU A 24 -11.53 18.50 -10.99
N GLN A 25 -11.81 17.30 -10.50
CA GLN A 25 -12.33 16.19 -11.30
C GLN A 25 -13.77 16.48 -11.78
N ASP A 26 -14.63 16.99 -10.90
CA ASP A 26 -16.02 17.35 -11.22
C ASP A 26 -16.09 18.44 -12.29
N GLN A 27 -15.15 19.38 -12.26
CA GLN A 27 -14.99 20.42 -13.29
C GLN A 27 -14.37 19.90 -14.60
N LYS A 28 -14.04 18.60 -14.68
CA LYS A 28 -13.38 17.93 -15.82
C LYS A 28 -12.02 18.53 -16.18
N LEU A 29 -11.31 19.07 -15.20
CA LEU A 29 -9.95 19.64 -15.37
C LEU A 29 -8.87 18.56 -15.21
N ILE A 30 -9.13 17.54 -14.38
CA ILE A 30 -8.21 16.43 -14.12
C ILE A 30 -8.96 15.09 -14.12
N GLU A 31 -8.22 14.01 -14.33
CA GLU A 31 -8.68 12.64 -14.09
C GLU A 31 -7.88 12.04 -12.95
N ILE A 32 -8.57 11.53 -11.93
CA ILE A 32 -7.94 10.83 -10.81
C ILE A 32 -7.91 9.34 -11.12
N HIS A 33 -6.71 8.77 -11.24
CA HIS A 33 -6.50 7.33 -11.39
C HIS A 33 -5.89 6.80 -10.10
N GLU A 34 -6.65 5.97 -9.37
CA GLU A 34 -6.17 5.32 -8.16
C GLU A 34 -5.15 4.24 -8.54
N VAL A 35 -3.87 4.56 -8.40
CA VAL A 35 -2.80 3.55 -8.52
C VAL A 35 -2.81 2.76 -7.22
N LYS A 36 -3.53 1.65 -7.20
CA LYS A 36 -3.27 0.61 -6.21
C LYS A 36 -1.82 0.19 -6.41
N THR A 37 -0.93 0.66 -5.54
CA THR A 37 0.33 -0.05 -5.34
C THR A 37 -0.09 -1.43 -4.89
N ALA A 38 -0.14 -2.38 -5.81
CA ALA A 38 -0.09 -3.77 -5.43
C ALA A 38 1.14 -3.85 -4.53
N THR A 39 0.93 -4.01 -3.23
CA THR A 39 1.96 -4.51 -2.34
C THR A 39 2.43 -5.78 -3.01
N ALA A 40 3.57 -5.70 -3.70
CA ALA A 40 4.18 -6.88 -4.28
C ALA A 40 4.24 -7.89 -3.13
N PRO A 41 3.88 -9.17 -3.37
CA PRO A 41 4.06 -10.18 -2.34
C PRO A 41 5.49 -10.06 -1.84
N PRO A 42 5.69 -10.04 -0.51
CA PRO A 42 7.01 -9.85 0.07
C PRO A 42 7.97 -10.87 -0.53
N SER A 43 9.21 -10.47 -0.75
CA SER A 43 10.24 -11.39 -1.23
C SER A 43 10.40 -12.54 -0.24
N TYR A 44 10.95 -13.67 -0.71
CA TYR A 44 11.19 -14.82 0.17
C TYR A 44 12.01 -14.43 1.41
N GLU A 45 13.00 -13.54 1.26
CA GLU A 45 13.81 -13.02 2.37
C GLU A 45 12.98 -12.20 3.35
N GLN A 46 12.08 -11.34 2.86
CA GLN A 46 11.18 -10.55 3.72
C GLN A 46 10.18 -11.43 4.47
N ILE A 47 9.72 -12.53 3.86
CA ILE A 47 8.82 -13.49 4.51
C ILE A 47 9.52 -14.17 5.69
N GLU A 48 10.75 -14.62 5.50
CA GLU A 48 11.52 -15.27 6.57
C GLU A 48 11.82 -14.28 7.71
N GLU A 49 12.17 -13.02 7.40
CA GLU A 49 12.33 -11.97 8.41
C GLU A 49 11.04 -11.73 9.21
N ILE A 50 9.87 -11.68 8.56
CA ILE A 50 8.58 -11.52 9.25
C ILE A 50 8.26 -12.75 10.13
N ILE A 51 8.62 -13.96 9.68
CA ILE A 51 8.41 -15.21 10.46
C ILE A 51 9.31 -15.23 11.70
N ASP A 52 10.56 -14.80 11.57
CA ASP A 52 11.51 -14.70 12.68
C ASP A 52 11.10 -13.59 13.66
N GLU A 53 10.68 -12.42 13.16
CA GLU A 53 10.22 -11.29 13.99
C GLU A 53 8.89 -11.58 14.70
N SER A 54 8.02 -12.40 14.11
CA SER A 54 6.74 -12.77 14.73
C SER A 54 6.87 -13.86 15.80
N GLU A 55 8.09 -14.37 16.04
CA GLU A 55 8.39 -15.44 17.01
C GLU A 55 7.57 -16.73 16.79
N ILE A 56 6.94 -16.90 15.63
CA ILE A 56 6.13 -18.07 15.29
C ILE A 56 6.96 -19.19 14.66
N GLY A 57 8.13 -18.85 14.08
CA GLY A 57 9.05 -19.80 13.45
C GLY A 57 9.43 -21.02 14.32
N PRO A 58 9.56 -20.92 15.66
CA PRO A 58 9.81 -22.08 16.52
C PRO A 58 8.60 -23.02 16.69
N TYR A 59 7.38 -22.54 16.44
CA TYR A 59 6.13 -23.25 16.74
C TYR A 59 5.44 -23.81 15.51
N TYR A 60 5.77 -23.29 14.33
CA TYR A 60 5.12 -23.60 13.07
C TYR A 60 6.15 -23.76 11.97
N SER A 61 5.88 -24.66 11.02
CA SER A 61 6.71 -24.76 9.82
C SER A 61 6.63 -23.47 8.99
N ALA A 62 7.65 -23.20 8.17
CA ALA A 62 7.67 -22.02 7.31
C ALA A 62 6.42 -21.92 6.39
N GLU A 63 5.86 -23.05 5.96
CA GLU A 63 4.63 -23.09 5.17
C GLU A 63 3.39 -22.70 5.99
N GLU A 64 3.29 -23.15 7.25
CA GLU A 64 2.19 -22.80 8.16
C GLU A 64 2.28 -21.35 8.62
N ALA A 65 3.48 -20.86 8.91
CA ALA A 65 3.75 -19.49 9.30
C ALA A 65 3.31 -18.50 8.19
N ARG A 66 3.61 -18.82 6.92
CA ARG A 66 3.13 -18.06 5.74
C ARG A 66 1.61 -18.01 5.67
N ALA A 67 0.95 -19.15 5.89
CA ALA A 67 -0.51 -19.23 5.87
C ALA A 67 -1.16 -18.43 7.00
N ILE A 68 -0.55 -18.41 8.20
CA ILE A 68 -1.03 -17.64 9.36
C ILE A 68 -0.84 -16.13 9.15
N LEU A 69 0.31 -15.72 8.60
CA LEU A 69 0.65 -14.32 8.36
C LEU A 69 0.02 -13.74 7.08
N LYS A 70 -0.68 -14.57 6.29
CA LYS A 70 -1.29 -14.20 4.99
C LYS A 70 -0.28 -13.58 4.02
N LEU A 71 0.96 -14.08 4.07
CA LEU A 71 2.07 -13.68 3.20
C LEU A 71 2.08 -14.49 1.91
#